data_AF-A0A450VBZ3-F1
#
_entry.id   AF-A0A450VBZ3-F1
#
_cell.length_a   1.000
_cell.length_b   1.000
_cell.length_c   1.000
_cell.angle_alpha   90.00
_cell.angle_beta   90.00
_cell.angle_gamma   90.00
#
_symmetry.space_group_name_H-M   'P 1'
#
loop_
_entity.id
_entity.type
_entity.pdbx_description
1 polymer ?
#
loop_
_entity_poly.entity_id
_entity_poly.type
_entity_poly.pdbx_seq_one_letter_code
_entity_poly.pdbx_strand_id
1 'polypeptide(L)'
;MKFPTEEEKIVTLGQKMSGGFQANSDIHPAPPINTLELDEALTAYAARRDEAVAARAITAKQETLQMLADKIKTNLRYAEMAVNFDDDKLQAIGWGGRREKTPLAPPGQAPNLVAAEQGVRLDQTQVGQTR
;
A
#
# COMPACT_ATOMS: atom_id res chain seq x y z
N MET A 1 -37.07 -2.40 25.81
CA MET A 1 -36.13 -1.75 24.88
C MET A 1 -35.11 -2.78 24.41
N LYS A 2 -34.68 -2.75 23.14
CA LYS A 2 -33.74 -3.72 22.56
C LYS A 2 -32.45 -3.01 22.18
N PHE A 3 -31.31 -3.64 22.43
CA PHE A 3 -30.00 -3.12 22.02
C PHE A 3 -29.90 -3.08 20.49
N PRO A 4 -29.34 -2.00 19.89
CA PRO A 4 -29.19 -1.89 18.44
C PRO A 4 -28.23 -2.95 17.88
N THR A 5 -28.50 -3.42 16.67
CA THR A 5 -27.63 -4.37 15.94
C THR A 5 -26.91 -3.73 14.76
N GLU A 6 -27.36 -2.55 14.32
CA GLU A 6 -26.70 -1.77 13.26
C GLU A 6 -25.48 -1.05 13.84
N GLU A 7 -24.34 -1.22 13.17
CA GLU A 7 -23.05 -0.68 13.60
C GLU A 7 -23.11 0.82 13.87
N GLU A 8 -23.66 1.60 12.94
CA GLU A 8 -23.75 3.06 13.10
C GLU A 8 -24.62 3.49 14.28
N LYS A 9 -25.66 2.69 14.60
CA LYS A 9 -26.52 2.95 15.77
C LYS A 9 -25.78 2.64 17.07
N ILE A 10 -24.93 1.61 17.09
CA ILE A 10 -24.09 1.26 18.26
C ILE A 10 -23.06 2.37 18.51
N VAL A 11 -22.37 2.84 17.47
CA VAL A 11 -21.36 3.92 17.58
C VAL A 11 -22.01 5.23 18.04
N THR A 12 -23.14 5.59 17.43
CA THR A 12 -23.91 6.79 17.82
C THR A 12 -24.37 6.70 19.27
N LEU A 13 -24.80 5.52 19.74
CA LEU A 13 -25.18 5.32 21.13
C LEU A 13 -23.97 5.50 22.06
N GLY A 14 -22.80 4.94 21.72
CA GLY A 14 -21.57 5.11 22.50
C GLY A 14 -21.14 6.58 22.62
N GLN A 15 -21.18 7.34 21.52
CA GLN A 15 -20.88 8.78 21.54
C GLN A 15 -21.84 9.56 22.44
N LYS A 16 -23.15 9.27 22.35
CA LYS A 16 -24.17 9.87 23.22
C LYS A 16 -23.97 9.49 24.68
N MET A 17 -23.58 8.26 24.97
CA MET A 17 -23.26 7.80 26.33
C MET A 17 -22.05 8.54 26.89
N SER A 18 -20.96 8.66 26.13
CA SER A 18 -19.76 9.39 26.56
C SER A 18 -20.09 10.84 26.91
N GLY A 19 -20.70 11.58 25.98
CA GLY A 19 -21.11 12.98 26.23
C GLY A 19 -22.15 13.12 27.35
N GLY A 20 -23.09 12.16 27.45
CA GLY A 20 -24.09 12.13 28.51
C GLY A 20 -23.47 11.92 29.89
N PHE A 21 -22.51 11.02 30.04
CA PHE A 21 -21.81 10.79 31.30
C PHE A 21 -20.92 11.97 31.69
N GLN A 22 -20.25 12.61 30.72
CA GLN A 22 -19.47 13.83 30.99
C GLN A 22 -20.36 14.99 31.47
N ALA A 23 -21.52 15.18 30.84
CA ALA A 23 -22.43 16.29 31.15
C ALA A 23 -23.25 16.08 32.45
N ASN A 24 -23.32 14.84 32.95
CA ASN A 24 -24.17 14.49 34.10
C ASN A 24 -23.39 13.71 35.17
N SER A 25 -22.17 14.15 35.47
CA SER A 25 -21.29 13.50 36.47
C SER A 25 -21.90 13.45 37.86
N ASP A 26 -22.75 14.41 38.24
CA ASP A 26 -23.45 14.40 39.53
C ASP A 26 -24.46 13.23 39.66
N ILE A 27 -25.03 12.80 38.52
CA ILE A 27 -26.00 11.69 38.45
C ILE A 27 -25.26 10.36 38.24
N HIS A 28 -24.17 10.39 37.49
CA HIS A 28 -23.34 9.23 37.16
C HIS A 28 -21.89 9.46 37.62
N PRO A 29 -21.63 9.44 38.94
CA PRO A 29 -20.30 9.80 39.47
C PRO A 29 -19.24 8.72 39.23
N ALA A 30 -19.64 7.46 39.01
CA ALA A 30 -18.74 6.34 38.82
C ALA A 30 -19.33 5.31 37.83
N PRO A 31 -19.45 5.66 36.54
CA PRO A 31 -19.87 4.68 35.53
C PRO A 31 -18.84 3.52 35.47
N PRO A 32 -19.28 2.26 35.31
CA PRO A 32 -18.37 1.10 35.30
C PRO A 32 -17.29 1.17 34.23
N ILE A 33 -17.61 1.78 33.08
CA ILE A 33 -16.65 2.19 32.07
C ILE A 33 -16.63 3.72 32.11
N ASN A 34 -15.47 4.29 32.40
CA ASN A 34 -15.32 5.73 32.44
C ASN A 34 -15.36 6.33 31.02
N THR A 35 -15.56 7.64 30.94
CA THR A 35 -15.71 8.34 29.65
C THR A 35 -14.45 8.32 28.80
N LEU A 36 -13.26 8.24 29.43
CA LEU A 36 -11.98 8.17 28.72
C LEU A 36 -11.84 6.82 28.01
N GLU A 37 -12.05 5.72 28.72
CA GLU A 37 -12.00 4.36 28.16
C GLU A 37 -13.04 4.18 27.04
N LEU A 38 -14.24 4.76 27.22
CA LEU A 38 -15.28 4.71 26.18
C LEU A 38 -14.89 5.52 24.94
N ASP A 39 -14.27 6.68 25.10
CA ASP A 39 -13.80 7.52 24.00
C ASP A 39 -12.62 6.88 23.25
N GLU A 40 -11.70 6.25 23.97
CA GLU A 40 -10.61 5.46 23.40
C GLU A 40 -11.14 4.29 22.56
N ALA A 41 -12.15 3.57 23.05
CA ALA A 41 -12.79 2.50 22.31
C ALA A 41 -13.48 3.00 21.02
N LEU A 42 -14.16 4.15 21.09
CA LEU A 42 -14.80 4.78 19.92
C LEU A 42 -13.76 5.22 18.88
N THR A 43 -12.66 5.82 19.33
CA THR A 43 -11.54 6.24 18.48
C THR A 43 -10.85 5.05 17.82
N ALA A 44 -10.58 3.98 18.58
CA ALA A 44 -9.98 2.76 18.06
C ALA A 44 -10.87 2.08 17.00
N TYR A 45 -12.18 2.04 17.23
CA TYR A 45 -13.13 1.54 16.24
C TYR A 45 -13.12 2.39 14.96
N ALA A 46 -13.13 3.73 15.07
CA ALA A 46 -13.09 4.63 13.93
C ALA A 46 -11.83 4.39 13.06
N ALA A 47 -10.66 4.33 13.70
CA ALA A 47 -9.41 4.03 13.01
C ALA A 47 -9.46 2.68 12.26
N ARG A 48 -10.02 1.64 12.87
CA ARG A 48 -10.15 0.32 12.23
C ARG A 48 -11.14 0.31 11.08
N ARG A 49 -12.23 1.08 11.18
CA ARG A 49 -13.16 1.28 10.06
C ARG A 49 -12.45 1.94 8.88
N ASP A 50 -11.67 2.99 9.13
CA ASP A 50 -10.93 3.70 8.08
C ASP A 50 -9.87 2.81 7.42
N GLU A 51 -9.13 2.02 8.21
CA GLU A 51 -8.19 1.01 7.71
C GLU A 51 -8.90 -0.01 6.80
N ALA A 52 -10.07 -0.51 7.20
CA ALA A 52 -10.84 -1.46 6.41
C ALA A 52 -11.35 -0.86 5.09
N VAL A 53 -11.79 0.40 5.10
CA VAL A 53 -12.21 1.14 3.91
C VAL A 53 -11.03 1.33 2.96
N ALA A 54 -9.88 1.76 3.47
CA ALA A 54 -8.67 1.94 2.68
C ALA A 54 -8.19 0.62 2.05
N ALA A 55 -8.15 -0.47 2.82
CA ALA A 55 -7.80 -1.79 2.32
C ALA A 55 -8.75 -2.23 1.19
N ARG A 56 -10.07 -2.09 1.38
CA ARG A 56 -11.06 -2.42 0.36
C ARG A 56 -10.89 -1.56 -0.90
N ALA A 57 -10.58 -0.28 -0.77
CA ALA A 57 -10.32 0.60 -1.91
C ALA A 57 -9.08 0.15 -2.71
N ILE A 58 -8.01 -0.27 -2.03
CA ILE A 58 -6.81 -0.83 -2.68
C ILE A 58 -7.16 -2.12 -3.44
N THR A 59 -7.89 -3.03 -2.82
CA THR A 59 -8.34 -4.28 -3.46
C THR A 59 -9.18 -3.98 -4.70
N ALA A 60 -10.21 -3.14 -4.59
CA ALA A 60 -11.09 -2.80 -5.71
C ALA A 60 -10.35 -2.10 -6.87
N LYS A 61 -9.38 -1.23 -6.54
CA LYS A 61 -8.49 -0.62 -7.54
C LYS A 61 -7.66 -1.67 -8.26
N GLN A 62 -7.08 -2.63 -7.53
CA GLN A 62 -6.25 -3.67 -8.12
C GLN A 62 -7.06 -4.61 -9.02
N GLU A 63 -8.28 -4.98 -8.61
CA GLU A 63 -9.22 -5.74 -9.44
C GLU A 63 -9.56 -4.99 -10.73
N THR A 64 -9.87 -3.70 -10.63
CA THR A 64 -10.17 -2.84 -11.80
C THR A 64 -8.96 -2.72 -12.72
N LEU A 65 -7.75 -2.56 -12.16
CA LEU A 65 -6.51 -2.49 -12.93
C LEU A 65 -6.23 -3.80 -13.67
N GLN A 66 -6.49 -4.95 -13.04
CA GLN A 66 -6.35 -6.26 -13.67
C GLN A 66 -7.32 -6.41 -14.85
N MET A 67 -8.60 -6.08 -14.65
CA MET A 67 -9.60 -6.09 -15.72
C MET A 67 -9.22 -5.16 -16.88
N LEU A 68 -8.69 -3.97 -16.59
CA LEU A 68 -8.20 -3.04 -17.59
C LEU A 68 -7.01 -3.62 -18.36
N ALA A 69 -6.04 -4.20 -17.65
CA ALA A 69 -4.86 -4.82 -18.25
C ALA A 69 -5.26 -5.95 -19.20
N ASP A 70 -6.23 -6.79 -18.83
CA ASP A 70 -6.69 -7.88 -19.70
C ASP A 70 -7.38 -7.36 -20.96
N LYS A 71 -8.19 -6.30 -20.84
CA LYS A 71 -8.77 -5.61 -22.02
C LYS A 71 -7.70 -5.01 -22.93
N ILE A 72 -6.70 -4.36 -22.36
CA ILE A 72 -5.57 -3.79 -23.13
C ILE A 72 -4.81 -4.91 -23.84
N LYS A 73 -4.49 -6.02 -23.17
CA LYS A 73 -3.83 -7.19 -23.80
C LYS A 73 -4.63 -7.73 -24.99
N THR A 74 -5.94 -7.83 -24.87
CA THR A 74 -6.81 -8.24 -25.99
C THR A 74 -6.68 -7.29 -27.18
N ASN A 75 -6.73 -5.98 -26.94
CA ASN A 75 -6.57 -4.97 -28.00
C ASN A 75 -5.18 -5.00 -28.62
N LEU A 76 -4.12 -5.16 -27.82
CA LEU A 76 -2.75 -5.27 -28.32
C LEU A 76 -2.59 -6.51 -29.20
N ARG A 77 -3.10 -7.66 -28.76
CA ARG A 77 -3.06 -8.90 -29.55
C ARG A 77 -3.77 -8.73 -30.90
N TYR A 78 -4.91 -8.05 -30.90
CA TYR A 78 -5.62 -7.72 -32.14
C TYR A 78 -4.78 -6.80 -33.04
N ALA A 79 -4.22 -5.70 -32.49
CA ALA A 79 -3.44 -4.75 -33.26
C ALA A 79 -2.21 -5.41 -33.90
N GLU A 80 -1.47 -6.21 -33.15
CA GLU A 80 -0.33 -7.00 -33.63
C GLU A 80 -0.70 -7.88 -34.83
N MET A 81 -1.82 -8.61 -34.73
CA MET A 81 -2.29 -9.48 -35.81
C MET A 81 -2.78 -8.67 -37.01
N ALA A 82 -3.47 -7.55 -36.78
CA ALA A 82 -4.05 -6.71 -37.83
C ALA A 82 -2.98 -6.03 -38.71
N VAL A 83 -1.85 -5.65 -38.12
CA VAL A 83 -0.75 -4.98 -38.84
C VAL A 83 0.41 -5.93 -39.16
N ASN A 84 0.24 -7.23 -38.92
CA ASN A 84 1.28 -8.24 -39.10
C ASN A 84 2.60 -7.87 -38.41
N PHE A 85 2.51 -7.36 -37.17
CA PHE A 85 3.64 -6.95 -36.33
C PHE A 85 4.54 -5.84 -36.93
N ASP A 86 4.02 -5.02 -37.83
CA ASP A 86 4.68 -3.81 -38.34
C ASP A 86 4.94 -2.80 -37.19
N ASP A 87 6.21 -2.59 -36.86
CA ASP A 87 6.67 -1.79 -35.70
C ASP A 87 6.24 -0.33 -35.82
N ASP A 88 6.36 0.29 -37.00
CA ASP A 88 5.93 1.68 -37.22
C ASP A 88 4.43 1.86 -36.97
N LYS A 89 3.61 0.88 -37.39
CA LYS A 89 2.16 0.91 -37.18
C LYS A 89 1.77 0.62 -35.74
N LEU A 90 2.51 -0.24 -35.05
CA LEU A 90 2.30 -0.45 -33.62
C LEU A 90 2.71 0.80 -32.83
N GLN A 91 3.84 1.43 -33.18
CA GLN A 91 4.35 2.62 -32.49
C GLN A 91 3.32 3.76 -32.53
N ALA A 92 2.51 3.83 -33.59
CA ALA A 92 1.38 4.78 -33.71
C ALA A 92 0.31 4.63 -32.62
N ILE A 93 0.18 3.45 -31.98
CA ILE A 93 -0.70 3.21 -30.81
C ILE A 93 0.08 3.14 -29.48
N GLY A 94 1.37 3.50 -29.48
CA GLY A 94 2.23 3.43 -28.31
C GLY A 94 2.63 2.01 -27.88
N TRP A 95 2.53 1.04 -28.80
CA TRP A 95 2.96 -0.35 -28.63
C TRP A 95 4.07 -0.64 -29.66
N GLY A 96 4.98 -1.58 -29.49
CA GLY A 96 5.94 -1.92 -30.56
C GLY A 96 6.93 -0.79 -30.91
N GLY A 97 8.13 -0.95 -30.37
CA GLY A 97 9.27 -0.06 -30.57
C GLY A 97 10.26 -0.36 -29.45
N ARG A 98 11.50 -0.72 -29.79
CA ARG A 98 12.57 -1.05 -28.84
C ARG A 98 12.52 -0.05 -27.69
N ARG A 99 12.31 -0.52 -26.44
CA ARG A 99 12.68 0.25 -25.26
C ARG A 99 14.10 0.70 -25.51
N GLU A 100 14.33 1.98 -25.81
CA GLU A 100 15.68 2.53 -25.70
C GLU A 100 16.17 2.03 -24.35
N LYS A 101 17.40 1.51 -24.26
CA LYS A 101 17.99 1.22 -22.96
C LYS A 101 17.99 2.56 -22.25
N THR A 102 16.92 2.89 -21.52
CA THR A 102 16.93 3.95 -20.53
C THR A 102 18.04 3.46 -19.63
N PRO A 103 19.21 4.14 -19.60
CA PRO A 103 20.17 3.87 -18.56
C PRO A 103 19.35 4.05 -17.29
N LEU A 104 19.19 2.98 -16.51
CA LEU A 104 18.56 3.09 -15.20
C LEU A 104 19.32 4.22 -14.51
N ALA A 105 18.65 5.32 -14.21
CA ALA A 105 19.23 6.32 -13.34
C ALA A 105 19.72 5.53 -12.11
N PRO A 106 21.01 5.64 -11.74
CA PRO A 106 21.54 4.87 -10.63
C PRO A 106 20.59 5.09 -9.45
N PRO A 107 20.12 4.01 -8.80
CA PRO A 107 19.10 4.12 -7.77
C PRO A 107 19.55 5.14 -6.75
N GLY A 108 18.70 6.14 -6.51
CA GLY A 108 18.88 7.10 -5.43
C GLY A 108 19.21 6.32 -4.16
N GLN A 109 20.44 6.54 -3.72
CA GLN A 109 21.13 5.95 -2.59
C GLN A 109 20.19 5.51 -1.45
N ALA A 110 20.11 4.20 -1.19
CA ALA A 110 19.68 3.71 0.11
C ALA A 110 20.74 4.15 1.15
N PRO A 111 20.35 4.65 2.34
CA PRO A 111 21.31 5.13 3.32
C PRO A 111 22.25 4.00 3.78
N ASN A 112 23.54 4.29 3.60
CA ASN A 112 24.76 3.62 4.04
C ASN A 112 24.59 2.32 4.86
N LEU A 113 24.66 1.18 4.19
CA LEU A 113 24.91 -0.12 4.83
C LEU A 113 26.35 -0.53 4.53
N VAL A 114 27.21 -0.45 5.54
CA VAL A 114 28.58 -0.99 5.49
C VAL A 114 28.50 -2.51 5.57
N ALA A 115 28.78 -3.17 4.46
CA ALA A 115 29.01 -4.61 4.41
C ALA A 115 30.52 -4.87 4.26
N ALA A 116 31.08 -5.58 5.24
CA ALA A 116 32.48 -5.95 5.34
C ALA A 116 32.94 -6.77 4.11
N GLU A 117 34.07 -6.36 3.55
CA GLU A 117 34.67 -6.92 2.34
C GLU A 117 35.11 -8.38 2.56
N GLN A 118 34.63 -9.29 1.72
CA GLN A 118 35.19 -10.62 1.59
C GLN A 118 35.43 -10.96 0.12
N GLY A 119 36.72 -11.00 -0.23
CA GLY A 119 37.26 -12.06 -1.07
C GLY A 119 37.76 -11.64 -2.45
N VAL A 120 39.07 -11.39 -2.56
CA VAL A 120 39.81 -11.83 -3.75
C VAL A 120 41.13 -12.48 -3.32
N ARG A 121 41.17 -13.77 -3.62
CA ARG A 121 42.32 -14.68 -3.66
C ARG A 121 43.23 -14.27 -4.82
N LEU A 122 44.51 -13.99 -4.54
CA LEU A 122 45.58 -14.04 -5.54
C LEU A 122 46.79 -14.75 -4.93
N ASP A 123 46.94 -16.01 -5.33
CA ASP A 123 48.18 -16.76 -5.26
C ASP A 123 49.01 -16.41 -6.50
N GLN A 124 50.22 -15.89 -6.30
CA GLN A 124 51.38 -16.03 -7.20
C GLN A 124 52.66 -15.44 -6.57
N THR A 125 53.44 -16.34 -5.98
CA THR A 125 54.89 -16.57 -6.11
C THR A 125 55.81 -15.44 -6.65
N GLN A 126 56.60 -14.89 -5.71
CA GLN A 126 58.05 -14.62 -5.71
C GLN A 126 58.79 -14.04 -6.95
N VAL A 127 59.36 -12.82 -6.79
CA VAL A 127 60.73 -12.41 -7.18
C VAL A 127 61.08 -11.22 -6.23
N GLY A 128 62.08 -11.26 -5.34
CA GLY A 128 63.51 -11.13 -5.62
C GLY A 128 64.03 -9.79 -5.04
N GLN A 129 65.08 -9.88 -4.23
CA GLN A 129 65.72 -8.83 -3.41
C GLN A 129 66.33 -7.65 -4.19
N THR A 130 66.48 -6.51 -3.51
CA THR A 130 67.68 -5.62 -3.38
C THR A 130 67.19 -4.22 -3.00
N ARG A 131 67.73 -3.44 -2.05
CA ARG A 131 68.94 -3.45 -1.21
C ARG A 131 68.66 -2.53 -0.02
#